data_AF-A0A7U9XP86-F1
#
_entry.id   AF-A0A7U9XP86-F1
#
_cell.length_a   1.000
_cell.length_b   1.000
_cell.length_c   1.000
_cell.angle_alpha   90.00
_cell.angle_beta   90.00
_cell.angle_gamma   90.00
#
_symmetry.space_group_name_H-M   'P 1'
#
loop_
_entity.id
_entity.type
_entity.pdbx_description
1 polymer ?
#
loop_
_entity_poly.entity_id
_entity_poly.type
_entity_poly.pdbx_seq_one_letter_code
_entity_poly.pdbx_strand_id
1 'polypeptide(L)'
;MEEIQKPKKNISDIVRKLLNSNDVPVKTAALYLNCTEQSFRNKLSRDSFSLKDLIILCYLCNARFMIDYCSYKDEYDIDFFNPSDYLSEEEYERIHKIEQKNITENFAKIMIQLSKTIPEDQLEKMSSKELLDIMMEQSREELASKKAKYESEKHKQ
;
A
#
# COMPACT_ATOMS: atom_id res chain seq x y z
N MET A 1 5.65 -40.54 14.77
CA MET A 1 6.02 -39.12 14.63
C MET A 1 4.76 -38.39 14.20
N GLU A 2 4.17 -37.59 15.10
CA GLU A 2 3.04 -36.72 14.73
C GLU A 2 3.58 -35.59 13.85
N GLU A 3 3.15 -35.55 12.60
CA GLU A 3 3.40 -34.39 11.74
C GLU A 3 2.64 -33.19 12.29
N ILE A 4 3.37 -32.20 12.79
CA ILE A 4 2.81 -30.90 13.15
C ILE A 4 2.32 -30.26 11.84
N GLN A 5 1.02 -30.41 11.55
CA GLN A 5 0.38 -29.72 10.43
C GLN A 5 0.48 -28.21 10.66
N LYS A 6 1.37 -27.55 9.91
CA LYS A 6 1.41 -26.09 9.88
C LYS A 6 0.06 -25.59 9.36
N PRO A 7 -0.57 -24.60 10.03
CA PRO A 7 -1.85 -24.07 9.59
C PRO A 7 -1.74 -23.53 8.16
N LYS A 8 -2.70 -23.91 7.31
CA LYS A 8 -2.79 -23.44 5.92
C LYS A 8 -2.96 -21.92 5.93
N LYS A 9 -2.05 -21.20 5.28
CA LYS A 9 -2.16 -19.75 5.12
C LYS A 9 -3.27 -19.46 4.11
N ASN A 10 -4.22 -18.60 4.48
CA ASN A 10 -5.27 -18.13 3.59
C ASN A 10 -4.82 -16.83 2.89
N ILE A 11 -5.34 -16.58 1.70
CA ILE A 11 -5.00 -15.36 0.94
C ILE A 11 -5.42 -14.11 1.73
N SER A 12 -6.54 -14.20 2.44
CA SER A 12 -7.09 -13.15 3.28
C SER A 12 -6.16 -12.77 4.42
N ASP A 13 -5.34 -13.69 4.94
CA ASP A 13 -4.34 -13.36 5.96
C ASP A 13 -3.20 -12.54 5.37
N ILE A 14 -2.80 -12.85 4.13
CA ILE A 14 -1.83 -12.06 3.36
C ILE A 14 -2.39 -10.66 3.09
N VAL A 15 -3.65 -10.56 2.64
CA VAL A 15 -4.31 -9.27 2.39
C VAL A 15 -4.42 -8.44 3.67
N ARG A 16 -4.87 -9.02 4.79
CA ARG A 16 -4.89 -8.32 6.08
C ARG A 16 -3.51 -7.81 6.47
N LYS A 17 -2.47 -8.64 6.29
CA LYS A 17 -1.09 -8.24 6.58
C LYS A 17 -0.64 -7.09 5.68
N LEU A 18 -0.92 -7.13 4.38
CA LEU A 18 -0.59 -6.07 3.42
C LEU A 18 -1.20 -4.73 3.85
N LEU A 19 -2.51 -4.74 4.12
CA LEU A 19 -3.25 -3.54 4.52
C LEU A 19 -2.76 -2.99 5.86
N ASN A 20 -2.60 -3.84 6.88
CA ASN A 20 -2.17 -3.42 8.20
C ASN A 20 -0.73 -2.89 8.20
N SER A 21 0.17 -3.50 7.44
CA SER A 21 1.57 -3.08 7.37
C SER A 21 1.74 -1.72 6.69
N ASN A 22 0.79 -1.33 5.84
CA ASN A 22 0.80 -0.07 5.11
C ASN A 22 -0.25 0.92 5.60
N ASP A 23 -0.92 0.63 6.73
CA ASP A 23 -1.96 1.48 7.32
C ASP A 23 -3.06 1.86 6.30
N VAL A 24 -3.43 0.91 5.44
CA VAL A 24 -4.42 1.12 4.37
C VAL A 24 -5.81 0.72 4.89
N PRO A 25 -6.77 1.65 4.98
CA PRO A 25 -8.13 1.33 5.38
C PRO A 25 -8.83 0.42 4.36
N VAL A 26 -9.71 -0.47 4.85
CA VAL A 26 -10.54 -1.35 4.00
C VAL A 26 -11.31 -0.55 2.93
N LYS A 27 -11.78 0.65 3.28
CA LYS A 27 -12.45 1.55 2.34
C LYS A 27 -11.60 1.93 1.14
N THR A 28 -10.33 2.26 1.38
CA THR A 28 -9.37 2.58 0.33
C THR A 28 -9.10 1.36 -0.53
N ALA A 29 -8.85 0.19 0.09
CA ALA A 29 -8.65 -1.05 -0.65
C ALA A 29 -9.86 -1.42 -1.54
N ALA A 30 -11.08 -1.25 -1.03
CA ALA A 30 -12.31 -1.49 -1.79
C ALA A 30 -12.44 -0.56 -3.01
N LEU A 31 -12.09 0.72 -2.84
CA LEU A 31 -12.07 1.71 -3.92
C LEU A 31 -11.08 1.31 -5.03
N TYR A 32 -9.88 0.86 -4.66
CA TYR A 32 -8.87 0.39 -5.63
C TYR A 32 -9.34 -0.85 -6.40
N LEU A 33 -10.08 -1.76 -5.75
CA LEU A 33 -10.68 -2.93 -6.41
C LEU A 33 -12.00 -2.63 -7.15
N ASN A 34 -12.43 -1.37 -7.22
CA ASN A 34 -13.69 -0.96 -7.83
C ASN A 34 -14.90 -1.72 -7.28
N CYS A 35 -14.94 -1.91 -5.95
CA CYS A 35 -16.02 -2.63 -5.29
C CYS A 35 -16.49 -1.89 -4.03
N THR A 36 -17.63 -2.30 -3.47
CA THR A 36 -18.11 -1.76 -2.20
C THR A 36 -17.29 -2.29 -1.03
N GLU A 37 -17.26 -1.55 0.09
CA GLU A 37 -16.63 -2.02 1.33
C GLU A 37 -17.20 -3.37 1.78
N GLN A 38 -18.52 -3.58 1.62
CA GLN A 38 -19.16 -4.83 1.96
C GLN A 38 -18.68 -5.98 1.06
N SER A 39 -18.54 -5.76 -0.25
CA SER A 39 -18.01 -6.75 -1.18
C SER A 39 -16.55 -7.11 -0.85
N PHE A 40 -15.73 -6.12 -0.47
CA PHE A 40 -14.37 -6.37 -0.01
C PHE A 40 -14.34 -7.22 1.25
N ARG A 41 -15.16 -6.91 2.25
CA ARG A 41 -15.30 -7.71 3.49
C ARG A 41 -15.76 -9.13 3.19
N ASN A 42 -16.67 -9.30 2.24
CA ASN A 42 -17.11 -10.62 1.80
C ASN A 42 -15.96 -11.43 1.19
N LYS A 43 -15.08 -10.80 0.39
CA LYS A 43 -13.86 -11.44 -0.14
C LYS A 43 -12.90 -11.89 0.97
N LEU A 44 -12.68 -11.04 2.00
CA LEU A 44 -11.89 -11.39 3.19
C LEU A 44 -12.46 -12.58 3.98
N SER A 45 -13.79 -12.69 4.05
CA SER A 45 -14.43 -13.79 4.79
C SER A 45 -14.45 -15.09 3.99
N ARG A 46 -14.60 -15.02 2.67
CA ARG A 46 -14.71 -16.18 1.78
C ARG A 46 -13.40 -16.63 1.15
N ASP A 47 -12.31 -15.92 1.45
CA ASP A 47 -11.00 -16.11 0.83
C ASP A 47 -11.03 -16.09 -0.71
N SER A 48 -11.83 -15.18 -1.28
CA SER A 48 -12.19 -15.20 -2.70
C SER A 48 -11.54 -14.05 -3.49
N PHE A 49 -10.25 -13.78 -3.23
CA PHE A 49 -9.46 -12.82 -3.99
C PHE A 49 -8.92 -13.48 -5.26
N SER A 50 -9.09 -12.77 -6.38
CA SER A 50 -8.49 -13.15 -7.66
C SER A 50 -7.02 -12.74 -7.72
N LEU A 51 -6.26 -13.31 -8.66
CA LEU A 51 -4.88 -12.89 -8.92
C LEU A 51 -4.79 -11.37 -9.21
N LYS A 52 -5.74 -10.86 -9.99
CA LYS A 52 -5.84 -9.43 -10.29
C LYS A 52 -6.08 -8.57 -9.05
N ASP A 53 -6.93 -9.02 -8.13
CA ASP A 53 -7.11 -8.32 -6.86
C ASP A 53 -5.78 -8.21 -6.10
N LEU A 54 -4.99 -9.28 -6.10
CA LEU A 54 -3.69 -9.30 -5.43
C LEU A 54 -2.67 -8.37 -6.08
N ILE A 55 -2.61 -8.32 -7.41
CA ILE A 55 -1.72 -7.39 -8.14
C ILE A 55 -2.06 -5.94 -7.75
N ILE A 56 -3.34 -5.57 -7.78
CA ILE A 56 -3.79 -4.22 -7.42
C ILE A 56 -3.49 -3.90 -5.95
N LEU A 57 -3.77 -4.84 -5.04
CA LEU A 57 -3.52 -4.64 -3.60
C LEU A 57 -2.04 -4.55 -3.27
N CYS A 58 -1.19 -5.35 -3.94
CA CYS A 58 0.25 -5.25 -3.81
C CYS A 58 0.75 -3.89 -4.28
N TYR A 59 0.29 -3.42 -5.44
CA TYR A 59 0.63 -2.09 -5.94
C TYR A 59 0.21 -0.97 -4.96
N LEU A 60 -1.05 -0.98 -4.50
CA LEU A 60 -1.56 -0.04 -3.50
C LEU A 60 -0.70 -0.02 -2.22
N CYS A 61 -0.22 -1.19 -1.80
CA CYS A 61 0.55 -1.37 -0.57
C CYS A 61 2.07 -1.28 -0.79
N ASN A 62 2.53 -0.76 -1.94
CA ASN A 62 3.95 -0.71 -2.33
C ASN A 62 4.71 -2.04 -2.10
N ALA A 63 4.01 -3.15 -2.34
CA ALA A 63 4.51 -4.50 -2.20
C ALA A 63 4.74 -5.12 -3.57
N ARG A 64 5.71 -6.04 -3.65
CA ARG A 64 5.99 -6.77 -4.89
C ARG A 64 5.21 -8.08 -4.91
N PHE A 65 4.49 -8.31 -6.00
CA PHE A 65 3.91 -9.62 -6.32
C PHE A 65 4.81 -10.28 -7.37
N MET A 66 5.32 -11.47 -7.06
CA MET A 66 6.28 -12.18 -7.91
C MET A 66 5.98 -13.67 -7.93
N ILE A 67 6.29 -14.31 -9.06
CA ILE A 67 6.38 -15.76 -9.17
C ILE A 67 7.86 -16.12 -9.25
N ASP A 68 8.28 -17.00 -8.35
CA ASP A 68 9.63 -17.56 -8.30
C ASP A 68 9.59 -18.96 -8.91
N TYR A 69 10.26 -19.14 -10.05
CA TYR A 69 10.33 -20.43 -10.73
C TYR A 69 11.48 -21.25 -10.16
N CYS A 70 11.15 -22.12 -9.20
CA CYS A 70 12.09 -23.15 -8.72
C CYS A 70 12.25 -24.26 -9.79
N SER A 71 13.01 -23.97 -10.84
CA SER A 71 13.39 -24.92 -11.88
C SER A 71 14.58 -25.79 -11.43
N TYR A 72 14.61 -27.06 -11.85
CA TYR A 72 15.75 -27.97 -11.64
C TYR A 72 16.97 -27.60 -12.49
N LYS A 73 16.79 -26.71 -13.47
CA LYS A 73 17.88 -26.09 -14.22
C LYS A 73 18.20 -24.79 -13.49
N ASP A 74 19.46 -24.58 -13.12
CA ASP A 74 20.01 -23.49 -12.28
C ASP A 74 19.81 -22.04 -12.80
N GLU A 75 18.80 -21.81 -13.64
CA GLU A 75 18.35 -20.49 -14.04
C GLU A 75 17.22 -20.07 -13.09
N TYR A 76 17.58 -19.24 -12.11
CA TYR A 76 16.60 -18.51 -11.31
C TYR A 76 15.88 -17.53 -12.22
N ASP A 77 14.62 -17.83 -12.53
CA ASP A 77 13.74 -16.95 -13.27
C ASP A 77 12.66 -16.39 -12.32
N ILE A 78 12.43 -15.09 -12.36
CA ILE A 78 11.48 -14.39 -11.51
C ILE A 78 10.64 -13.47 -12.37
N ASP A 79 9.32 -13.71 -12.38
CA ASP A 79 8.36 -12.81 -12.99
C ASP A 79 7.86 -11.79 -11.96
N PHE A 80 8.04 -10.50 -12.28
CA PHE A 80 7.46 -9.40 -11.51
C PHE A 80 6.14 -8.97 -12.14
N PHE A 81 5.09 -8.90 -11.32
CA PHE A 81 3.80 -8.44 -11.79
C PHE A 81 3.71 -6.92 -11.64
N ASN A 82 3.90 -6.20 -12.74
CA ASN A 82 3.65 -4.77 -12.82
C ASN A 82 2.21 -4.51 -13.29
N PRO A 83 1.40 -3.70 -12.58
CA PRO A 83 0.01 -3.44 -12.98
C PRO A 83 -0.17 -2.99 -14.43
N SER A 84 0.77 -2.24 -15.00
CA SER A 84 0.70 -1.81 -16.42
C SER A 84 0.61 -2.98 -17.40
N ASP A 85 1.15 -4.14 -17.04
CA ASP A 85 1.29 -5.28 -17.94
C ASP A 85 0.05 -6.20 -17.89
N TYR A 86 -0.79 -6.04 -16.85
CA TYR A 86 -1.88 -6.98 -16.55
C TYR A 86 -3.25 -6.31 -16.34
N LEU A 87 -3.30 -4.99 -16.17
CA LEU A 87 -4.55 -4.24 -16.07
C LEU A 87 -4.93 -3.68 -17.44
N SER A 88 -6.24 -3.50 -17.68
CA SER A 88 -6.65 -2.71 -18.85
C SER A 88 -6.28 -1.24 -18.65
N GLU A 89 -6.15 -0.51 -19.76
CA GLU A 89 -5.90 0.95 -19.73
C GLU A 89 -6.92 1.69 -18.85
N GLU A 90 -8.21 1.35 -18.97
CA GLU A 90 -9.27 1.95 -18.15
C GLU A 90 -9.04 1.73 -16.64
N GLU A 91 -8.61 0.53 -16.26
CA GLU A 91 -8.36 0.20 -14.86
C GLU A 91 -7.12 0.87 -14.32
N TYR A 92 -6.05 0.88 -15.13
CA TYR A 92 -4.81 1.55 -14.81
C TYR A 92 -5.04 3.06 -14.65
N GLU A 93 -5.73 3.70 -15.60
CA GLU A 93 -6.11 5.11 -15.51
C GLU A 93 -6.94 5.42 -14.26
N ARG A 94 -7.91 4.56 -13.93
CA ARG A 94 -8.75 4.74 -12.74
C ARG A 94 -7.91 4.71 -11.47
N ILE A 95 -7.00 3.74 -11.35
CA ILE A 95 -6.07 3.64 -10.21
C ILE A 95 -5.20 4.90 -10.16
N HIS A 96 -4.64 5.31 -11.28
CA HIS A 96 -3.79 6.49 -11.36
C HIS A 96 -4.53 7.79 -10.96
N LYS A 97 -5.79 7.94 -11.37
CA LYS A 97 -6.65 9.06 -10.95
C LYS A 97 -6.89 9.07 -9.43
N ILE A 98 -7.07 7.90 -8.82
CA ILE A 98 -7.20 7.78 -7.36
C ILE A 98 -5.89 8.22 -6.68
N GLU A 99 -4.73 7.81 -7.21
CA GLU A 99 -3.42 8.21 -6.67
C GLU A 99 -3.18 9.71 -6.76
N GLN A 100 -3.42 10.31 -7.93
CA GLN A 100 -3.28 11.76 -8.13
C GLN A 100 -4.15 12.54 -7.15
N LYS A 101 -5.40 12.10 -6.95
CA LYS A 101 -6.31 12.71 -5.98
C LYS A 101 -5.75 12.59 -4.56
N ASN A 102 -5.28 11.41 -4.15
CA ASN A 102 -4.69 11.20 -2.83
C ASN A 102 -3.45 12.05 -2.59
N ILE A 103 -2.56 12.16 -3.60
CA ILE A 103 -1.37 13.03 -3.54
C ILE A 103 -1.78 14.49 -3.36
N THR A 104 -2.76 14.96 -4.13
CA THR A 104 -3.24 16.34 -4.06
C THR A 104 -3.85 16.65 -2.69
N GLU A 105 -4.67 15.75 -2.17
CA GLU A 105 -5.28 15.89 -0.83
C GLU A 105 -4.22 15.86 0.29
N ASN A 106 -3.20 15.01 0.18
CA ASN A 106 -2.11 14.95 1.15
C ASN A 106 -1.23 16.20 1.09
N PHE A 107 -0.91 16.67 -0.11
CA PHE A 107 -0.18 17.92 -0.31
C PHE A 107 -0.93 19.10 0.34
N ALA A 108 -2.24 19.22 0.09
CA ALA A 108 -3.06 20.25 0.69
C ALA A 108 -3.05 20.19 2.23
N LYS A 109 -3.12 19.00 2.82
CA LYS A 109 -3.03 18.83 4.29
C LYS A 109 -1.69 19.29 4.84
N ILE A 110 -0.58 18.95 4.18
CA ILE A 110 0.76 19.36 4.61
C ILE A 110 0.89 20.88 4.51
N MET A 111 0.44 21.49 3.41
CA MET A 111 0.46 22.96 3.27
C MET A 111 -0.31 23.67 4.39
N ILE A 112 -1.47 23.13 4.80
CA ILE A 112 -2.25 23.64 5.94
C ILE A 112 -1.51 23.45 7.27
N GLN A 113 -0.71 22.40 7.44
CA GLN A 113 0.11 22.21 8.64
C GLN A 113 1.30 23.14 8.66
N LEU A 114 1.96 23.33 7.52
CA LEU A 114 3.09 24.25 7.38
C LEU A 114 2.63 25.69 7.63
N SER A 115 1.47 26.12 7.15
CA SER A 115 0.96 27.47 7.41
C SER A 115 0.67 27.77 8.89
N LYS A 116 0.62 26.74 9.76
CA LYS A 116 0.51 26.91 11.21
C LYS A 116 1.85 27.14 11.89
N THR A 117 2.96 26.79 11.24
CA THR A 117 4.31 26.80 11.82
C THR A 117 5.22 27.79 11.12
N ILE A 118 5.02 28.00 9.83
CA ILE A 118 5.76 28.91 8.96
C ILE A 118 4.81 30.05 8.58
N PRO A 119 5.23 31.32 8.70
CA PRO A 119 4.48 32.46 8.20
C PRO A 119 4.20 32.35 6.69
N GLU A 120 3.02 32.80 6.28
CA GLU A 120 2.53 32.68 4.89
C GLU A 120 3.49 33.34 3.88
N ASP A 121 4.10 34.48 4.25
CA ASP A 121 5.05 35.22 3.39
C ASP A 121 6.39 34.50 3.19
N GLN A 122 6.74 33.54 4.06
CA GLN A 122 7.92 32.70 3.89
C GLN A 122 7.58 31.46 3.06
N LEU A 123 6.40 30.88 3.28
CA LEU A 123 5.88 29.76 2.50
C LEU A 123 5.76 30.10 1.00
N GLU A 124 5.26 31.30 0.67
CA GLU A 124 5.14 31.75 -0.72
C GLU A 124 6.49 31.95 -1.43
N LYS A 125 7.57 32.17 -0.66
CA LYS A 125 8.92 32.36 -1.19
C LYS A 125 9.71 31.05 -1.31
N MET A 126 9.21 29.96 -0.74
CA MET A 126 9.86 28.66 -0.83
C MET A 126 9.75 28.10 -2.25
N SER A 127 10.85 27.52 -2.71
CA SER A 127 10.87 26.76 -3.95
C SER A 127 10.11 25.44 -3.80
N SER A 128 9.65 24.88 -4.92
CA SER A 128 9.03 23.55 -4.94
C SER A 128 9.91 22.46 -4.34
N LYS A 129 11.24 22.61 -4.44
CA LYS A 129 12.20 21.66 -3.88
C LYS A 129 12.23 21.74 -2.35
N GLU A 130 12.27 22.93 -1.78
CA GLU A 130 12.27 23.11 -0.32
C GLU A 130 10.98 22.57 0.31
N LEU A 131 9.84 22.82 -0.33
CA LEU A 131 8.56 22.25 0.10
C LEU A 131 8.57 20.72 0.02
N LEU A 132 9.12 20.15 -1.06
CA LEU A 132 9.23 18.70 -1.22
C LEU A 132 10.16 18.08 -0.17
N ASP A 133 11.30 18.71 0.12
CA ASP A 133 12.25 18.23 1.13
C ASP A 133 11.59 18.20 2.52
N ILE A 134 10.81 19.23 2.87
CA ILE A 134 10.04 19.27 4.12
C ILE A 134 8.99 18.15 4.17
N MET A 135 8.24 17.94 3.08
CA MET A 135 7.26 16.86 2.99
C MET A 135 7.90 15.47 3.17
N MET A 136 9.09 15.28 2.58
CA MET A 136 9.83 14.02 2.67
C MET A 136 10.36 13.78 4.09
N GLU A 137 10.83 14.84 4.78
CA GLU A 137 11.28 14.77 6.17
C GLU A 137 10.12 14.35 7.10
N GLN A 138 8.98 15.02 7.00
CA GLN A 138 7.77 14.69 7.77
C GLN A 138 7.29 13.25 7.50
N SER A 139 7.29 12.83 6.23
CA SER A 139 6.90 11.45 5.86
C SER A 139 7.84 10.41 6.47
N ARG A 140 9.16 10.70 6.55
CA ARG A 140 10.15 9.81 7.19
C ARG A 140 9.93 9.72 8.70
N GLU A 141 9.64 10.83 9.37
CA GLU A 141 9.33 10.86 10.80
C GLU A 141 8.06 10.07 11.14
N GLU A 142 7.01 10.21 10.33
CA GLU A 142 5.79 9.42 10.47
C GLU A 142 6.05 7.92 10.29
N LEU A 143 6.82 7.54 9.25
CA LEU A 143 7.20 6.15 9.00
C LEU A 143 8.01 5.56 10.16
N ALA A 144 8.98 6.31 10.70
CA ALA A 144 9.77 5.89 11.85
C ALA A 144 8.88 5.67 13.08
N SER A 145 7.94 6.57 13.33
CA SER A 145 6.97 6.48 14.43
C SER A 145 6.04 5.27 14.27
N LYS A 146 5.52 5.02 13.07
CA LYS A 146 4.69 3.83 12.77
C LYS A 146 5.46 2.53 12.96
N LYS A 147 6.72 2.48 12.51
CA LYS A 147 7.59 1.32 12.68
C LYS A 147 7.84 1.01 14.15
N ALA A 148 8.16 2.02 14.96
CA ALA A 148 8.35 1.86 16.41
C ALA A 148 7.08 1.33 17.10
N LYS A 149 5.90 1.84 16.71
CA LYS A 149 4.62 1.35 17.24
C LYS A 149 4.38 -0.12 16.89
N TYR A 150 4.59 -0.51 15.62
CA TYR A 150 4.45 -1.90 15.18
C TYR A 150 5.38 -2.86 15.95
N GLU A 151 6.65 -2.49 16.14
CA GLU A 151 7.61 -3.29 16.90
C GLU A 151 7.19 -3.44 18.37
N SER A 152 6.64 -2.38 18.98
CA SER A 152 6.15 -2.41 20.36
C SER A 152 4.91 -3.30 20.55
N GLU A 153 4.05 -3.40 19.54
CA GLU A 153 2.83 -4.24 19.57
C GLU A 153 3.15 -5.71 19.31
N LYS A 154 4.16 -5.99 18.49
CA LYS A 154 4.64 -7.35 18.21
C LYS A 154 5.27 -8.02 19.44
N HIS A 155 5.85 -7.26 20.37
CA HIS A 155 6.41 -7.78 21.63
C HIS A 155 5.38 -8.03 22.74
N LYS A 156 4.10 -7.74 22.50
CA LYS A 156 2.99 -7.97 23.45
C LYS A 156 2.11 -9.18 23.10
N GLN A 157 2.37 -9.85 21.97
CA GLN A 157 1.71 -11.09 21.54
C GLN A 157 2.67 -12.27 21.67
#